data_AF-A0A947ZED3-F1
#
_entry.id   AF-A0A947ZED3-F1
#
_cell.length_a   1.000
_cell.length_b   1.000
_cell.length_c   1.000
_cell.angle_alpha   90.00
_cell.angle_beta   90.00
_cell.angle_gamma   90.00
#
_symmetry.space_group_name_H-M   'P 1'
#
loop_
_entity.id
_entity.type
_entity.pdbx_description
1 polymer ?
#
loop_
_entity_poly.entity_id
_entity_poly.type
_entity_poly.pdbx_seq_one_letter_code
_entity_poly.pdbx_strand_id
1 'polypeptide(L)'
;MDKVHGIKKSPLQMVKEKFESKEKLAEKIVELLAKSKEEKQQLKETLLVASNKQLLRLFDIGNSMKSRFGSKEKIIETILTIQNRVKDLPYKEKLQSFSIPKLMDLVSSFEAKSRKGDFDKKEKDTKE
;
A
#
# COMPACT_ATOMS: atom_id res chain seq x y z
N MET A 1 -21.59 27.90 -21.07
CA MET A 1 -20.38 27.45 -20.35
C MET A 1 -20.76 26.24 -19.52
N ASP A 2 -20.69 25.08 -20.15
CA ASP A 2 -21.09 23.79 -19.59
C ASP A 2 -20.17 23.37 -18.44
N LYS A 3 -20.68 23.38 -17.21
CA LYS A 3 -20.03 22.73 -16.07
C LYS A 3 -20.21 21.23 -16.20
N VAL A 4 -19.34 20.59 -17.00
CA VAL A 4 -19.19 19.14 -17.04
C VAL A 4 -18.61 18.70 -15.69
N HIS A 5 -19.47 18.41 -14.71
CA HIS A 5 -19.05 17.67 -13.52
C HIS A 5 -18.76 16.25 -14.01
N GLY A 6 -17.48 15.96 -14.28
CA GLY A 6 -17.04 14.64 -14.71
C GLY A 6 -17.60 13.59 -13.77
N ILE A 7 -18.54 12.77 -14.26
CA ILE A 7 -19.21 11.74 -13.48
C ILE A 7 -18.12 10.80 -12.98
N LYS A 8 -17.81 10.86 -11.68
CA LYS A 8 -16.89 9.90 -11.06
C LYS A 8 -17.53 8.53 -11.21
N LYS A 9 -16.89 7.68 -12.02
CA LYS A 9 -17.37 6.32 -12.28
C LYS A 9 -17.57 5.58 -10.97
N SER A 10 -18.69 4.85 -10.86
CA SER A 10 -18.94 4.02 -9.69
C SER A 10 -17.90 2.90 -9.60
N PRO A 11 -17.61 2.35 -8.41
CA PRO A 11 -16.68 1.22 -8.27
C PRO A 11 -17.03 0.04 -9.17
N LEU A 12 -18.32 -0.24 -9.38
CA LEU A 12 -18.76 -1.29 -10.30
C LEU A 12 -18.41 -0.98 -11.77
N GLN A 13 -18.63 0.26 -12.22
CA GLN A 13 -18.28 0.69 -13.58
C GLN A 13 -16.77 0.61 -13.80
N MET A 14 -15.97 1.10 -12.83
CA MET A 14 -14.51 1.02 -12.91
C MET A 14 -14.00 -0.42 -12.99
N VAL A 15 -14.60 -1.35 -12.23
CA VAL A 15 -14.24 -2.77 -12.28
C VAL A 15 -14.52 -3.35 -13.66
N LYS A 16 -15.73 -3.14 -14.19
CA LYS A 16 -16.12 -3.67 -15.51
C LYS A 16 -15.24 -3.13 -16.64
N GLU A 17 -14.96 -1.82 -16.64
CA GLU A 17 -14.17 -1.22 -17.72
C GLU A 17 -12.69 -1.60 -17.69
N LYS A 18 -12.06 -1.64 -16.50
CA LYS A 18 -10.62 -1.86 -16.36
C LYS A 18 -10.22 -3.32 -16.20
N PHE A 19 -11.14 -4.14 -15.68
CA PHE A 19 -10.86 -5.51 -15.26
C PHE A 19 -11.88 -6.51 -15.79
N GLU A 20 -12.92 -6.06 -16.50
CA GLU A 20 -14.05 -6.86 -17.02
C GLU A 20 -14.98 -7.41 -15.93
N SER A 21 -14.44 -7.98 -14.86
CA SER A 21 -15.22 -8.51 -13.74
C SER A 21 -14.51 -8.39 -12.38
N LYS A 22 -15.26 -8.65 -11.31
CA LYS A 22 -14.74 -8.66 -9.94
C LYS A 22 -13.73 -9.80 -9.74
N GLU A 23 -14.02 -10.96 -10.33
CA GLU A 23 -13.21 -12.17 -10.29
C GLU A 23 -11.85 -11.92 -10.95
N LYS A 24 -11.84 -11.29 -12.13
CA LYS A 24 -10.61 -10.92 -12.82
C LYS A 24 -9.78 -9.89 -12.05
N LEU A 25 -10.42 -8.92 -11.39
CA LEU A 25 -9.71 -8.02 -10.48
C LEU A 25 -9.09 -8.77 -9.30
N ALA A 26 -9.84 -9.69 -8.68
CA ALA A 26 -9.33 -10.52 -7.59
C ALA A 26 -8.13 -11.37 -8.04
N GLU A 27 -8.17 -11.97 -9.23
CA GLU A 27 -7.05 -12.72 -9.81
C GLU A 27 -5.80 -11.86 -9.97
N LYS A 28 -5.93 -10.65 -10.53
CA LYS A 28 -4.79 -9.73 -10.65
C LYS A 28 -4.22 -9.31 -9.29
N ILE A 29 -5.06 -9.12 -8.27
CA ILE A 29 -4.59 -8.82 -6.91
C ILE A 29 -3.84 -10.02 -6.32
N VAL A 30 -4.34 -11.23 -6.55
CA VAL A 30 -3.69 -12.47 -6.10
C VAL A 30 -2.31 -12.63 -6.74
N GLU A 31 -2.19 -12.43 -8.04
CA GLU A 31 -0.91 -12.46 -8.76
C GLU A 31 0.08 -11.39 -8.27
N LEU A 32 -0.45 -10.25 -7.81
CA LEU A 32 0.35 -9.14 -7.32
C LEU A 32 0.88 -9.35 -5.90
N LEU A 33 0.12 -10.04 -5.04
CA LEU A 33 0.36 -10.06 -3.59
C LEU A 33 0.75 -11.43 -3.02
N ALA A 34 0.25 -12.53 -3.59
CA ALA A 34 0.49 -13.87 -3.05
C ALA A 34 1.83 -14.44 -3.55
N LYS A 35 2.53 -15.15 -2.66
CA LYS A 35 3.86 -15.71 -2.93
C LYS A 35 3.84 -17.20 -3.20
N SER A 36 2.87 -17.93 -2.64
CA SER A 36 2.71 -19.37 -2.84
C SER A 36 1.35 -19.71 -3.47
N LYS A 37 1.21 -20.95 -3.94
CA LYS A 37 -0.05 -21.43 -4.54
C LYS A 37 -1.16 -21.52 -3.50
N GLU A 38 -0.82 -21.91 -2.28
CA GLU A 38 -1.73 -22.00 -1.14
C GLU A 38 -2.25 -20.61 -0.75
N GLU A 39 -1.36 -19.62 -0.67
CA GLU A 39 -1.73 -18.22 -0.41
C GLU A 39 -2.64 -17.68 -1.52
N LYS A 40 -2.38 -18.03 -2.79
CA LYS A 40 -3.20 -17.57 -3.91
C LYS A 40 -4.66 -17.99 -3.75
N GLN A 41 -4.90 -19.24 -3.38
CA GLN A 41 -6.26 -19.77 -3.22
C GLN A 41 -6.99 -19.08 -2.06
N GLN A 42 -6.38 -19.06 -0.87
CA GLN A 42 -6.98 -18.46 0.33
C GLN A 42 -7.25 -16.96 0.14
N LEU A 43 -6.32 -16.24 -0.49
CA LEU A 43 -6.47 -14.84 -0.79
C LEU A 43 -7.61 -14.61 -1.80
N LYS A 44 -7.71 -15.44 -2.86
CA LYS A 44 -8.79 -15.33 -3.85
C LYS A 44 -10.16 -15.45 -3.20
N GLU A 45 -10.36 -16.46 -2.35
CA GLU A 45 -11.61 -16.68 -1.62
C GLU A 45 -12.00 -15.46 -0.77
N THR A 46 -11.04 -14.90 -0.04
CA THR A 46 -11.24 -13.70 0.77
C THR A 46 -11.61 -12.48 -0.09
N LEU A 47 -10.94 -12.31 -1.23
CA LEU A 47 -11.19 -11.19 -2.14
C LEU A 47 -12.55 -11.26 -2.83
N LEU A 48 -13.06 -12.46 -3.12
CA LEU A 48 -14.37 -12.63 -3.74
C LEU A 48 -15.52 -12.15 -2.84
N VAL A 49 -15.33 -12.10 -1.53
CA VAL A 49 -16.34 -11.56 -0.58
C VAL A 49 -16.18 -10.03 -0.39
N ALA A 50 -15.01 -9.46 -0.67
CA ALA A 50 -14.76 -8.02 -0.51
C ALA A 50 -15.56 -7.15 -1.48
N SER A 51 -15.84 -5.89 -1.14
CA SER A 51 -16.52 -4.96 -2.05
C SER A 51 -15.62 -4.51 -3.21
N ASN A 52 -16.22 -4.13 -4.36
CA ASN A 52 -15.47 -3.58 -5.51
C ASN A 52 -14.57 -2.40 -5.12
N LYS A 53 -15.04 -1.54 -4.22
CA LYS A 53 -14.26 -0.40 -3.71
C LYS A 53 -13.01 -0.85 -2.96
N GLN A 54 -13.11 -1.88 -2.14
CA GLN A 54 -11.97 -2.44 -1.41
C GLN A 54 -10.98 -3.10 -2.36
N LEU A 55 -11.45 -3.84 -3.36
CA LEU A 55 -10.59 -4.48 -4.35
C LEU A 55 -9.82 -3.44 -5.17
N LEU A 56 -10.48 -2.40 -5.67
CA LEU A 56 -9.81 -1.31 -6.39
C LEU A 56 -8.73 -0.65 -5.52
N ARG A 57 -9.06 -0.32 -4.26
CA ARG A 57 -8.08 0.25 -3.33
C ARG A 57 -6.90 -0.69 -3.09
N LEU A 58 -7.16 -1.98 -2.91
CA LEU A 58 -6.11 -2.96 -2.65
C LEU A 58 -5.20 -3.14 -3.86
N PHE A 59 -5.77 -3.16 -5.07
CA PHE A 59 -5.01 -3.20 -6.31
C PHE A 59 -4.12 -1.95 -6.47
N ASP A 60 -4.65 -0.76 -6.21
CA ASP A 60 -3.87 0.49 -6.29
C ASP A 60 -2.72 0.52 -5.27
N ILE A 61 -2.98 0.06 -4.04
CA ILE A 61 -1.96 -0.06 -3.00
C ILE A 61 -0.90 -1.09 -3.37
N GLY A 62 -1.30 -2.25 -3.91
CA GLY A 62 -0.38 -3.29 -4.35
C GLY A 62 0.55 -2.80 -5.47
N ASN A 63 0.01 -2.06 -6.44
CA ASN A 63 0.81 -1.47 -7.51
C ASN A 63 1.75 -0.39 -6.97
N SER A 64 1.26 0.43 -6.04
CA SER A 64 2.09 1.45 -5.38
C SER A 64 3.23 0.82 -4.58
N MET A 65 2.97 -0.29 -3.87
CA MET A 65 4.02 -1.07 -3.19
C MET A 65 5.05 -1.59 -4.20
N LYS A 66 4.59 -2.27 -5.26
CA LYS A 66 5.48 -2.86 -6.26
C LYS A 66 6.33 -1.80 -6.96
N SER A 67 5.73 -0.66 -7.30
CA SER A 67 6.40 0.45 -7.97
C SER A 67 7.40 1.19 -7.06
N ARG A 68 7.05 1.44 -5.79
CA ARG A 68 7.88 2.23 -4.86
C ARG A 68 8.95 1.39 -4.16
N PHE A 69 8.63 0.15 -3.80
CA PHE A 69 9.45 -0.66 -2.91
C PHE A 69 9.78 -2.05 -3.47
N GLY A 70 9.04 -2.52 -4.48
CA GLY A 70 9.19 -3.87 -5.04
C GLY A 70 8.45 -4.95 -4.25
N SER A 71 8.62 -5.01 -2.92
CA SER A 71 7.99 -6.02 -2.08
C SER A 71 7.59 -5.53 -0.68
N LYS A 72 6.80 -6.34 0.03
CA LYS A 72 6.44 -6.11 1.43
C LYS A 72 7.68 -6.06 2.33
N GLU A 73 8.66 -6.93 2.08
CA GLU A 73 9.91 -7.00 2.85
C GLU A 73 10.69 -5.70 2.74
N LYS A 74 10.75 -5.11 1.54
CA LYS A 74 11.44 -3.84 1.30
C LYS A 74 10.77 -2.66 2.00
N ILE A 75 9.44 -2.67 2.14
CA ILE A 75 8.75 -1.67 2.97
C ILE A 75 9.19 -1.80 4.43
N ILE A 76 9.23 -3.03 4.96
CA ILE A 76 9.64 -3.29 6.35
C ILE A 76 11.08 -2.84 6.58
N GLU A 77 12.00 -3.20 5.69
CA GLU A 77 13.39 -2.73 5.72
C GLU A 77 13.47 -1.20 5.73
N THR A 78 12.69 -0.54 4.87
CA THR A 78 12.63 0.93 4.81
C THR A 78 12.14 1.54 6.12
N ILE A 79 11.07 0.99 6.72
CA ILE A 79 10.55 1.44 8.01
C ILE A 79 11.61 1.31 9.10
N LEU A 80 12.29 0.17 9.18
CA LEU A 80 13.33 -0.08 10.17
C LEU A 80 14.51 0.89 10.00
N THR A 81 14.88 1.19 8.76
CA THR A 81 15.94 2.16 8.44
C THR A 81 15.55 3.58 8.87
N ILE A 82 14.36 4.06 8.49
CA ILE A 82 13.90 5.42 8.88
C ILE A 82 13.82 5.57 10.41
N GLN A 83 13.47 4.49 11.11
CA GLN A 83 13.36 4.47 12.56
C GLN A 83 14.69 4.17 13.28
N ASN A 84 15.79 3.93 12.56
CA ASN A 84 17.07 3.47 13.13
C ASN A 84 16.94 2.21 14.02
N ARG A 85 16.03 1.29 13.65
CA ARG A 85 15.70 0.05 14.39
C ARG A 85 16.00 -1.22 13.60
N VAL A 86 16.95 -1.17 12.66
CA VAL A 86 17.28 -2.31 11.77
C VAL A 86 17.61 -3.61 12.51
N LYS A 87 18.17 -3.52 13.72
CA LYS A 87 18.55 -4.67 14.56
C LYS A 87 17.43 -5.16 15.51
N ASP A 88 16.28 -4.50 15.50
CA ASP A 88 15.16 -4.80 16.40
C ASP A 88 14.30 -5.94 15.83
N LEU A 89 14.68 -7.18 16.16
CA LEU A 89 13.99 -8.38 15.68
C LEU A 89 12.52 -8.44 16.12
N PRO A 90 12.16 -8.21 17.41
CA PRO A 90 10.76 -8.21 17.82
C PRO A 90 9.92 -7.18 17.06
N TYR A 91 10.48 -6.01 16.77
CA TYR A 91 9.77 -4.99 16.00
C TYR A 91 9.62 -5.40 14.53
N LYS A 92 10.64 -6.01 13.93
CA LYS A 92 10.56 -6.55 12.56
C LYS A 92 9.46 -7.61 12.45
N GLU A 93 9.38 -8.55 13.39
CA GLU A 93 8.33 -9.58 13.44
C GLU A 93 6.93 -8.96 13.54
N LYS A 94 6.78 -7.94 14.40
CA LYS A 94 5.52 -7.18 14.48
C LYS A 94 5.15 -6.54 13.14
N LEU A 95 6.10 -5.95 12.42
CA LEU A 95 5.85 -5.37 11.09
C LEU A 95 5.47 -6.43 10.05
N GLN A 96 6.04 -7.64 10.13
CA GLN A 96 5.67 -8.75 9.24
C GLN A 96 4.20 -9.17 9.40
N SER A 97 3.65 -9.07 10.62
CA SER A 97 2.23 -9.35 10.88
C SER A 97 1.27 -8.34 10.23
N PHE A 98 1.75 -7.15 9.86
CA PHE A 98 0.88 -6.11 9.32
C PHE A 98 0.48 -6.34 7.87
N SER A 99 -0.72 -5.86 7.53
CA SER A 99 -1.20 -5.84 6.16
C SER A 99 -0.42 -4.81 5.32
N ILE A 100 -0.36 -5.03 4.01
CA ILE A 100 0.34 -4.14 3.07
C ILE A 100 -0.20 -2.70 3.15
N PRO A 101 -1.52 -2.43 3.19
CA PRO A 101 -2.04 -1.08 3.41
C PRO A 101 -1.48 -0.42 4.67
N LYS A 102 -1.43 -1.15 5.79
CA LYS A 102 -0.92 -0.63 7.05
C LYS A 102 0.57 -0.29 6.96
N LEU A 103 1.37 -1.11 6.28
CA LEU A 103 2.79 -0.85 6.06
C LEU A 103 3.03 0.37 5.16
N MET A 104 2.24 0.53 4.09
CA MET A 104 2.28 1.70 3.22
C MET A 104 1.92 3.00 3.95
N ASP A 105 0.95 2.95 4.85
CA ASP A 105 0.58 4.10 5.70
C ASP A 105 1.71 4.43 6.69
N LEU A 106 2.33 3.40 7.30
CA LEU A 106 3.43 3.58 8.25
C LEU A 106 4.67 4.20 7.60
N VAL A 107 5.13 3.64 6.47
CA VAL A 107 6.32 4.16 5.78
C VAL A 107 6.11 5.61 5.35
N SER A 108 4.93 5.95 4.81
CA SER A 108 4.61 7.32 4.41
C SER A 108 4.57 8.30 5.60
N SER A 109 4.06 7.85 6.75
CA SER A 109 4.05 8.63 7.99
C SER A 109 5.47 8.89 8.50
N PHE A 110 6.33 7.87 8.48
CA PHE A 110 7.71 8.00 8.92
C PHE A 110 8.55 8.88 7.96
N GLU A 111 8.37 8.75 6.64
CA GLU A 111 8.97 9.63 5.64
C GLU A 111 8.52 11.10 5.81
N ALA A 112 7.26 11.33 6.17
CA ALA A 112 6.77 12.68 6.44
C ALA A 112 7.38 13.28 7.72
N LYS A 113 7.56 12.46 8.76
CA LYS A 113 8.16 12.89 10.02
C LYS A 113 9.67 13.13 9.91
N SER A 114 10.41 12.28 9.19
CA SER A 114 11.84 12.49 8.98
C SER A 114 12.10 13.83 8.29
N ARG A 115 11.35 14.14 7.23
CA ARG A 115 11.44 15.43 6.53
C ARG A 115 11.14 16.64 7.40
N LYS A 116 10.15 16.55 8.31
CA LYS A 116 9.86 17.63 9.26
C LYS A 116 10.98 17.81 10.29
N GLY A 117 11.51 16.71 10.83
CA GLY A 117 12.64 16.76 11.76
C GLY A 117 13.92 17.35 11.13
N ASP A 118 14.14 17.13 9.84
CA ASP A 118 15.25 17.74 9.09
C ASP A 118 15.04 19.24 8.85
N PHE A 119 13.78 19.68 8.65
CA PHE A 119 13.43 21.09 8.52
C PHE A 119 13.63 21.84 9.84
N ASP A 120 13.15 21.28 10.96
CA ASP A 120 13.25 21.89 12.28
C ASP A 120 14.71 22.03 12.77
N LYS A 121 15.62 21.15 12.32
CA LYS A 121 17.07 21.28 12.59
C LYS A 121 17.71 22.40 11.80
N LYS A 122 17.44 22.49 10.49
CA LYS A 122 17.98 23.56 9.63
C LYS A 122 17.56 24.96 10.06
N GLU A 123 16.34 25.12 10.59
CA GLU A 123 15.86 26.42 11.08
C GLU A 123 16.52 26.84 12.41
N LYS A 124 17.02 25.88 13.21
CA LYS A 124 17.81 26.17 14.41
C LYS A 124 19.26 26.51 14.08
N ASP A 125 19.88 25.77 13.16
CA ASP A 125 21.28 25.99 12.75
C ASP A 125 21.48 27.29 11.96
N THR A 126 20.41 27.96 11.50
CA THR A 126 20.47 29.25 10.77
C THR A 126 20.14 30.45 11.65
N LYS A 127 19.83 30.25 12.94
CA LYS A 127 19.49 31.31 13.91
C LYS A 127 20.54 31.47 15.02
N GLU A 128 21.70 30.84 14.89
CA GLU A 128 22.86 30.98 15.78
C GLU A 128 24.03 31.61 15.02
#